data_AF-A0A1H2P1U5-F1
#
_entry.id   AF-A0A1H2P1U5-F1
#
_cell.length_a   1.000
_cell.length_b   1.000
_cell.length_c   1.000
_cell.angle_alpha   90.00
_cell.angle_beta   90.00
_cell.angle_gamma   90.00
#
_symmetry.space_group_name_H-M   'P 1'
#
loop_
_entity.id
_entity.type
_entity.pdbx_description
1 polymer ?
#
loop_
_entity_poly.entity_id
_entity_poly.type
_entity_poly.pdbx_seq_one_letter_code
_entity_poly.pdbx_strand_id
1 'polypeptide(L)'
;MISDFTRNFERSATITELKLSMTIGDEYWAGTDDNLYLSLGHENKLQLLADTPRVGENITIDVDIQRLFGRSSIHISELSHVSLHQFPTDHPLSNDDWELDSLVFIANGIFTNSSFTKVQRWLGNHSTHLRQVWAGQIKWSQWSNSDLRPIDLNTQTYPVRWLPYIADLKAWRTYDPSKIDGVGQLVGMIDGKLIGEVLKTRQTEVISPNSNSDSYTWVYTPEGSIIYRRWKHTDTGDYIRHSQLGSGRPVICAGEFRVETSTHPIKQVIAHINDASGHYQPDGGACLRYVAEKLQALGIDTSETQWYWKPGPS
;
A
#
# COMPACT_ATOMS: atom_id res chain seq x y z
N MET A 1 -8.55 -26.44 -26.33
CA MET A 1 -9.65 -25.67 -25.72
C MET A 1 -9.21 -25.38 -24.30
N ILE A 2 -8.59 -24.21 -24.11
CA ILE A 2 -7.96 -23.82 -22.84
C ILE A 2 -9.06 -23.11 -22.04
N SER A 3 -9.41 -23.66 -20.88
CA SER A 3 -10.51 -23.19 -20.03
C SER A 3 -10.25 -21.78 -19.51
N ASP A 4 -11.33 -21.02 -19.30
CA ASP A 4 -11.38 -19.66 -18.77
C ASP A 4 -10.65 -19.43 -17.42
N PHE A 5 -10.11 -20.48 -16.79
CA PHE A 5 -9.21 -20.44 -15.64
C PHE A 5 -7.80 -19.87 -15.88
N THR A 6 -7.46 -19.49 -17.13
CA THR A 6 -6.12 -18.97 -17.49
C THR A 6 -6.12 -17.54 -18.03
N ARG A 7 -7.25 -16.82 -17.94
CA ARG A 7 -7.27 -15.39 -18.26
C ARG A 7 -6.66 -14.55 -17.13
N ASN A 8 -5.43 -14.13 -17.38
CA ASN A 8 -4.83 -12.84 -16.99
C ASN A 8 -4.24 -12.71 -15.58
N PHE A 9 -3.14 -13.43 -15.34
CA PHE A 9 -2.11 -13.09 -14.35
C PHE A 9 -1.26 -11.89 -14.81
N GLU A 10 -1.89 -10.72 -14.86
CA GLU A 10 -1.27 -9.42 -15.11
C GLU A 10 -2.14 -8.39 -14.35
N ARG A 11 -1.65 -7.56 -13.41
CA ARG A 11 -0.73 -6.44 -13.66
C ARG A 11 -0.25 -5.82 -12.35
N SER A 12 0.99 -5.33 -12.40
CA SER A 12 1.66 -4.36 -11.53
C SER A 12 0.77 -3.52 -10.58
N ALA A 13 1.32 -3.15 -9.43
CA ALA A 13 0.86 -2.05 -8.57
C ALA A 13 0.87 -0.68 -9.29
N THR A 14 1.35 -0.63 -10.53
CA THR A 14 1.13 0.45 -11.47
C THR A 14 -0.35 0.53 -11.90
N ILE A 15 -0.95 1.67 -11.65
CA ILE A 15 -2.27 2.06 -12.09
C ILE A 15 -2.15 2.82 -13.40
N THR A 16 -2.82 2.31 -14.42
CA THR A 16 -3.01 3.00 -15.71
C THR A 16 -4.46 3.44 -15.89
N GLU A 17 -5.38 2.83 -15.14
CA GLU A 17 -6.81 3.13 -15.15
C GLU A 17 -7.31 3.25 -13.72
N LEU A 18 -8.02 4.32 -13.40
CA LEU A 18 -8.58 4.53 -12.07
C LEU A 18 -10.01 5.03 -12.23
N LYS A 19 -10.96 4.40 -11.54
CA LYS A 19 -12.33 4.87 -11.41
C LYS A 19 -12.59 5.31 -9.99
N LEU A 20 -13.46 6.28 -9.85
CA LEU A 20 -14.04 6.68 -8.57
C LEU A 20 -15.55 6.54 -8.68
N SER A 21 -16.14 5.76 -7.79
CA SER A 21 -17.58 5.73 -7.55
C SER A 21 -17.88 6.52 -6.27
N MET A 22 -18.77 7.49 -6.36
CA MET A 22 -19.26 8.29 -5.25
C MET A 22 -20.76 8.05 -5.10
N THR A 23 -21.21 7.87 -3.86
CA THR A 23 -22.64 7.78 -3.54
C THR A 23 -23.04 9.03 -2.76
N ILE A 24 -24.10 9.68 -3.22
CA ILE A 24 -24.79 10.75 -2.49
C ILE A 24 -25.74 10.11 -1.48
N GLY A 25 -25.87 10.71 -0.29
CA GLY A 25 -26.82 10.27 0.73
C GLY A 25 -28.25 10.15 0.21
N ASP A 26 -29.04 9.27 0.81
CA ASP A 26 -30.44 9.04 0.44
C ASP A 26 -31.43 9.88 1.27
N GLU A 27 -30.92 10.72 2.18
CA GLU A 27 -31.72 11.64 2.97
C GLU A 27 -32.35 12.75 2.12
N TYR A 28 -33.47 13.29 2.60
CA TYR A 28 -34.15 14.40 1.92
C TYR A 28 -33.22 15.62 1.86
N TRP A 29 -33.02 16.18 0.65
CA TRP A 29 -32.05 17.24 0.34
C TRP A 29 -30.57 16.83 0.33
N ALA A 30 -30.22 15.55 0.35
CA ALA A 30 -28.82 15.12 0.29
C ALA A 30 -28.08 15.44 -1.02
N GLY A 31 -28.79 15.84 -2.09
CA GLY A 31 -28.20 16.28 -3.36
C GLY A 31 -27.86 17.77 -3.35
N THR A 32 -27.16 18.22 -4.41
CA THR A 32 -26.80 19.62 -4.61
C THR A 32 -27.00 20.00 -6.08
N ASP A 33 -27.36 21.25 -6.33
CA ASP A 33 -27.33 21.88 -7.64
C ASP A 33 -25.92 22.38 -8.02
N ASP A 34 -24.92 22.26 -7.14
CA ASP A 34 -23.54 22.67 -7.40
C ASP A 34 -22.70 21.66 -8.18
N ASN A 35 -21.58 22.17 -8.69
CA ASN A 35 -20.55 21.36 -9.29
C ASN A 35 -19.57 20.83 -8.24
N LEU A 36 -19.34 19.51 -8.26
CA LEU A 36 -18.38 18.85 -7.40
C LEU A 36 -17.11 18.50 -8.19
N TYR A 37 -15.95 18.76 -7.58
CA TYR A 37 -14.65 18.49 -8.16
C TYR A 37 -13.80 17.61 -7.24
N LEU A 38 -13.00 16.76 -7.85
CA LEU A 38 -12.04 15.87 -7.22
C LEU A 38 -10.61 16.41 -7.39
N SER A 39 -9.81 16.31 -6.33
CA SER A 39 -8.34 16.33 -6.42
C SER A 39 -7.75 15.05 -5.83
N LEU A 40 -6.64 14.58 -6.43
CA LEU A 40 -5.85 13.45 -5.96
C LEU A 40 -4.38 13.79 -6.06
N GLY A 41 -3.58 13.40 -5.07
CA GLY A 41 -2.15 13.64 -5.05
C GLY A 41 -1.81 15.12 -4.84
N HIS A 42 -1.52 15.85 -5.93
CA HIS A 42 -1.19 17.28 -5.88
C HIS A 42 -2.48 18.12 -5.86
N GLU A 43 -2.73 18.84 -4.75
CA GLU A 43 -3.97 19.58 -4.48
C GLU A 43 -4.33 20.68 -5.51
N ASN A 44 -3.40 21.04 -6.40
CA ASN A 44 -3.59 22.13 -7.36
C ASN A 44 -4.26 21.70 -8.68
N LYS A 45 -4.54 20.40 -8.86
CA LYS A 45 -5.22 19.86 -10.05
C LYS A 45 -6.58 19.30 -9.66
N LEU A 46 -7.59 19.70 -10.42
CA LEU A 46 -8.98 19.35 -10.19
C LEU A 46 -9.59 18.70 -11.42
N GLN A 47 -10.44 17.71 -11.22
CA GLN A 47 -11.27 17.08 -12.24
C GLN A 47 -12.74 17.20 -11.82
N LEU A 48 -13.63 17.47 -12.76
CA LEU A 48 -15.07 17.46 -12.49
C LEU A 48 -15.49 16.05 -12.09
N LEU A 49 -16.16 15.94 -10.94
CA LEU A 49 -16.68 14.70 -10.40
C LEU A 49 -18.16 14.54 -10.73
N ALA A 50 -18.96 15.58 -10.48
CA ALA A 50 -20.39 15.58 -10.75
C ALA A 50 -20.89 17.00 -11.01
N ASP A 51 -21.93 17.11 -11.83
CA ASP A 51 -22.67 18.34 -12.11
C ASP A 51 -24.10 18.15 -11.61
N THR A 52 -24.49 18.90 -10.58
CA THR A 52 -25.82 18.86 -9.95
C THR A 52 -26.25 17.46 -9.43
N PRO A 53 -25.42 16.77 -8.64
CA PRO A 53 -25.69 15.40 -8.21
C PRO A 53 -26.95 15.30 -7.34
N ARG A 54 -27.73 14.24 -7.57
CA ARG A 54 -29.04 14.05 -6.95
C ARG A 54 -29.00 13.11 -5.75
N VAL A 55 -30.03 13.20 -4.92
CA VAL A 55 -30.23 12.35 -3.74
C VAL A 55 -30.16 10.87 -4.14
N GLY A 56 -29.36 10.09 -3.40
CA GLY A 56 -29.15 8.66 -3.62
C GLY A 56 -28.40 8.30 -4.91
N GLU A 57 -27.88 9.28 -5.65
CA GLU A 57 -27.21 9.03 -6.92
C GLU A 57 -25.85 8.34 -6.70
N ASN A 58 -25.57 7.32 -7.52
CA ASN A 58 -24.24 6.75 -7.64
C ASN A 58 -23.56 7.29 -8.90
N ILE A 59 -22.52 8.08 -8.70
CA ILE A 59 -21.75 8.71 -9.76
C ILE A 59 -20.44 7.95 -9.92
N THR A 60 -20.16 7.46 -11.12
CA THR A 60 -18.88 6.81 -11.43
C THR A 60 -18.16 7.57 -12.53
N ILE A 61 -16.92 7.99 -12.26
CA ILE A 61 -16.05 8.65 -13.23
C ILE A 61 -14.78 7.85 -13.49
N ASP A 62 -14.26 7.97 -14.70
CA ASP A 62 -12.87 7.62 -14.99
C ASP A 62 -11.97 8.79 -14.59
N VAL A 63 -11.03 8.53 -13.70
CA VAL A 63 -10.08 9.52 -13.17
C VAL A 63 -8.97 9.74 -14.20
N ASP A 64 -8.75 11.00 -14.56
CA ASP A 64 -7.70 11.43 -15.48
C ASP A 64 -6.35 11.49 -14.74
N ILE A 65 -5.66 10.36 -14.73
CA ILE A 65 -4.35 10.20 -14.10
C ILE A 65 -3.33 11.20 -14.69
N GLN A 66 -3.35 11.40 -16.01
CA GLN A 66 -2.43 12.31 -16.68
C GLN A 66 -2.64 13.76 -16.23
N ARG A 67 -3.88 14.20 -16.09
CA ARG A 67 -4.21 15.55 -15.60
C ARG A 67 -3.86 15.76 -14.13
N LEU A 68 -4.17 14.78 -13.27
CA LEU A 68 -3.99 14.92 -11.82
C LEU A 68 -2.55 14.68 -11.36
N PHE A 69 -1.83 13.77 -12.02
CA PHE A 69 -0.47 13.37 -11.62
C PHE A 69 0.63 13.77 -12.63
N GLY A 70 0.27 14.28 -13.80
CA GLY A 70 1.22 14.71 -14.84
C GLY A 70 1.86 13.57 -15.65
N ARG A 71 1.41 12.32 -15.47
CA ARG A 71 1.95 11.12 -16.11
C ARG A 71 0.84 10.10 -16.38
N SER A 72 1.06 9.22 -17.35
CA SER A 72 0.07 8.25 -17.82
C SER A 72 -0.11 7.03 -16.92
N SER A 73 0.73 6.89 -15.89
CA SER A 73 0.63 5.83 -14.91
C SER A 73 1.24 6.26 -13.59
N ILE A 74 0.71 5.72 -12.50
CA ILE A 74 1.19 5.96 -11.14
C ILE A 74 1.33 4.63 -10.42
N HIS A 75 2.15 4.58 -9.38
CA HIS A 75 2.08 3.51 -8.42
C HIS A 75 0.88 3.75 -7.48
N ILE A 76 0.17 2.68 -7.11
CA ILE A 76 -0.99 2.71 -6.22
C ILE A 76 -0.71 3.34 -4.85
N SER A 77 0.54 3.26 -4.36
CA SER A 77 0.94 3.93 -3.11
C SER A 77 0.95 5.46 -3.21
N GLU A 78 0.92 6.01 -4.43
CA GLU A 78 0.87 7.44 -4.67
C GLU A 78 -0.57 7.99 -4.51
N LEU A 79 -1.57 7.10 -4.51
CA LEU A 79 -2.95 7.39 -4.08
C LEU A 79 -3.02 7.41 -2.56
N SER A 80 -2.60 8.52 -1.95
CA SER A 80 -2.59 8.67 -0.48
C SER A 80 -3.69 9.59 0.04
N HIS A 81 -4.16 10.54 -0.78
CA HIS A 81 -5.12 11.56 -0.37
C HIS A 81 -6.13 11.85 -1.47
N VAL A 82 -7.35 12.15 -1.05
CA VAL A 82 -8.44 12.66 -1.87
C VAL A 82 -9.01 13.92 -1.24
N SER A 83 -9.33 14.91 -2.05
CA SER A 83 -10.15 16.05 -1.64
C SER A 83 -11.29 16.31 -2.59
N LEU A 84 -12.42 16.74 -2.02
CA LEU A 84 -13.61 17.14 -2.74
C LEU A 84 -13.82 18.65 -2.56
N HIS A 85 -14.17 19.29 -3.67
CA HIS A 85 -14.36 20.73 -3.75
C HIS A 85 -15.72 21.02 -4.35
N GLN A 86 -16.42 22.00 -3.80
CA GLN A 86 -17.73 22.43 -4.28
C GLN A 86 -17.60 23.81 -4.89
N PHE A 87 -18.11 23.97 -6.11
CA PHE A 87 -18.23 25.25 -6.80
C PHE A 87 -19.70 25.67 -6.85
N PRO A 88 -20.07 26.70 -6.07
CA PRO A 88 -21.41 27.25 -6.03
C PRO A 88 -21.89 27.72 -7.39
N THR A 89 -23.09 27.31 -7.76
CA THR A 89 -23.79 27.72 -8.98
C THR A 89 -25.02 28.55 -8.64
N ASP A 90 -25.49 29.38 -9.56
CA ASP A 90 -26.66 30.22 -9.31
C ASP A 90 -27.94 29.35 -9.21
N HIS A 91 -28.48 29.24 -8.00
CA HIS A 91 -29.74 28.55 -7.69
C HIS A 91 -30.54 29.30 -6.63
N PRO A 92 -31.87 29.08 -6.52
CA PRO A 92 -32.75 29.88 -5.64
C PRO A 92 -32.55 29.62 -4.12
N LEU A 93 -31.79 28.60 -3.74
CA LEU A 93 -31.50 28.26 -2.35
C LEU A 93 -30.24 28.99 -1.85
N SER A 94 -30.24 29.43 -0.58
CA SER A 94 -29.08 30.12 0.01
C SER A 94 -27.99 29.19 0.53
N ASN A 95 -28.36 27.93 0.83
CA ASN A 95 -27.47 26.86 1.25
C ASN A 95 -27.82 25.62 0.45
N ASP A 96 -26.82 25.05 -0.20
CA ASP A 96 -26.93 23.85 -1.02
C ASP A 96 -25.93 22.82 -0.51
N ASP A 97 -26.16 22.46 0.74
CA ASP A 97 -25.41 21.42 1.42
C ASP A 97 -25.86 20.06 0.87
N TRP A 98 -24.93 19.12 0.77
CA TRP A 98 -25.16 17.78 0.26
C TRP A 98 -24.52 16.75 1.17
N GLU A 99 -24.99 15.51 1.10
CA GLU A 99 -24.47 14.43 1.92
C GLU A 99 -23.58 13.50 1.10
N LEU A 100 -22.33 13.36 1.53
CA LEU A 100 -21.44 12.31 1.05
C LEU A 100 -21.70 11.03 1.83
N ASP A 101 -22.25 10.00 1.19
CA ASP A 101 -22.40 8.67 1.79
C ASP A 101 -21.08 7.88 1.70
N SER A 102 -20.54 7.70 0.49
CA SER A 102 -19.37 6.86 0.28
C SER A 102 -18.52 7.22 -0.95
N LEU A 103 -17.24 6.83 -0.91
CA LEU A 103 -16.31 6.84 -2.03
C LEU A 103 -15.64 5.48 -2.16
N VAL A 104 -15.57 4.97 -3.39
CA VAL A 104 -14.91 3.72 -3.74
C VAL A 104 -14.00 3.94 -4.94
N PHE A 105 -12.72 3.62 -4.77
CA PHE A 105 -11.76 3.66 -5.88
C PHE A 105 -11.62 2.28 -6.50
N ILE A 106 -11.58 2.21 -7.83
CA ILE A 106 -11.35 0.98 -8.57
C ILE A 106 -10.15 1.19 -9.50
N ALA A 107 -9.03 0.55 -9.23
CA ALA A 107 -7.82 0.65 -10.03
C ALA A 107 -7.67 -0.58 -10.95
N ASN A 108 -7.38 -0.32 -12.22
CA ASN A 108 -7.21 -1.30 -13.29
C ASN A 108 -8.37 -2.32 -13.41
N GLY A 109 -9.57 -1.97 -12.90
CA GLY A 109 -10.73 -2.86 -12.84
C GLY A 109 -10.61 -4.05 -11.88
N ILE A 110 -9.54 -4.12 -11.09
CA ILE A 110 -9.20 -5.30 -10.27
C ILE A 110 -9.10 -4.93 -8.79
N PHE A 111 -8.47 -3.80 -8.48
CA PHE A 111 -8.24 -3.37 -7.11
C PHE A 111 -9.33 -2.41 -6.68
N THR A 112 -9.91 -2.65 -5.52
CA THR A 112 -10.94 -1.79 -4.92
C THR A 112 -10.44 -1.23 -3.60
N ASN A 113 -10.52 0.08 -3.40
CA ASN A 113 -10.23 0.71 -2.10
C ASN A 113 -11.51 1.00 -1.33
N SER A 114 -11.56 0.52 -0.09
CA SER A 114 -12.72 0.65 0.81
C SER A 114 -12.56 1.69 1.92
N SER A 115 -11.58 2.61 1.83
CA SER A 115 -11.28 3.56 2.92
C SER A 115 -12.46 4.44 3.34
N PHE A 116 -13.42 4.65 2.44
CA PHE A 116 -14.51 5.61 2.60
C PHE A 116 -15.89 4.99 2.28
N THR A 117 -16.11 3.74 2.66
CA THR A 117 -17.40 3.06 2.43
C THR A 117 -18.54 3.55 3.33
N LYS A 118 -18.24 4.33 4.36
CA LYS A 118 -19.21 4.94 5.28
C LYS A 118 -18.68 6.30 5.77
N VAL A 119 -18.90 7.34 4.97
CA VAL A 119 -18.55 8.73 5.33
C VAL A 119 -19.73 9.38 6.04
N GLN A 120 -20.93 9.33 5.44
CA GLN A 120 -22.20 9.82 5.98
C GLN A 120 -22.08 11.23 6.58
N ARG A 121 -21.74 12.18 5.73
CA ARG A 121 -21.42 13.54 6.17
C ARG A 121 -22.03 14.58 5.26
N TRP A 122 -22.75 15.52 5.86
CA TRP A 122 -23.20 16.76 5.23
C TRP A 122 -22.01 17.71 5.01
N LEU A 123 -21.89 18.18 3.78
CA LEU A 123 -20.84 19.03 3.24
C LEU A 123 -21.48 20.21 2.52
N GLY A 124 -20.79 21.34 2.46
CA GLY A 124 -21.35 22.54 1.86
C GLY A 124 -20.33 23.65 1.71
N ASN A 125 -20.57 24.53 0.75
CA ASN A 125 -19.78 25.72 0.53
C ASN A 125 -20.67 26.97 0.46
N HIS A 126 -20.63 27.78 1.53
CA HIS A 126 -21.47 28.98 1.64
C HIS A 126 -20.76 30.25 1.13
N SER A 127 -19.70 30.09 0.34
CA SER A 127 -19.02 31.21 -0.34
C SER A 127 -19.43 31.29 -1.81
N THR A 128 -18.89 32.24 -2.57
CA THR A 128 -19.10 32.34 -4.03
C THR A 128 -17.92 31.79 -4.84
N HIS A 129 -16.98 31.12 -4.17
CA HIS A 129 -15.74 30.63 -4.77
C HIS A 129 -15.60 29.15 -4.53
N LEU A 130 -14.83 28.46 -5.37
CA LEU A 130 -14.48 27.06 -5.15
C LEU A 130 -13.86 26.90 -3.76
N ARG A 131 -14.37 25.94 -2.98
CA ARG A 131 -13.79 25.56 -1.69
C ARG A 131 -13.66 24.06 -1.58
N GLN A 132 -12.58 23.62 -0.95
CA GLN A 132 -12.49 22.27 -0.43
C GLN A 132 -13.53 22.11 0.70
N VAL A 133 -14.46 21.18 0.52
CA VAL A 133 -15.50 20.88 1.51
C VAL A 133 -15.17 19.60 2.30
N TRP A 134 -14.33 18.73 1.73
CA TRP A 134 -13.91 17.49 2.38
C TRP A 134 -12.54 17.02 1.90
N ALA A 135 -11.83 16.30 2.77
CA ALA A 135 -10.64 15.56 2.41
C ALA A 135 -10.52 14.29 3.26
N GLY A 136 -9.88 13.26 2.68
CA GLY A 136 -9.66 11.98 3.34
C GLY A 136 -8.32 11.37 2.93
N GLN A 137 -7.70 10.65 3.85
CA GLN A 137 -6.51 9.85 3.57
C GLN A 137 -6.92 8.47 3.04
N ILE A 138 -6.51 8.17 1.81
CA ILE A 138 -6.70 6.85 1.20
C ILE A 138 -5.74 5.90 1.91
N LYS A 139 -6.29 4.94 2.65
CA LYS A 139 -5.48 3.94 3.33
C LYS A 139 -5.05 2.89 2.33
N TRP A 140 -3.75 2.74 2.17
CA TRP A 140 -3.14 1.67 1.38
C TRP A 140 -3.66 0.28 1.79
N SER A 141 -3.84 0.06 3.09
CA SER A 141 -4.33 -1.20 3.66
C SER A 141 -5.76 -1.57 3.26
N GLN A 142 -6.53 -0.64 2.73
CA GLN A 142 -7.92 -0.83 2.34
C GLN A 142 -8.07 -1.19 0.86
N TRP A 143 -6.97 -1.38 0.13
CA TRP A 143 -7.01 -1.97 -1.20
C TRP A 143 -7.20 -3.49 -1.09
N SER A 144 -8.19 -4.01 -1.82
CA SER A 144 -8.49 -5.43 -1.94
C SER A 144 -8.70 -5.80 -3.41
N ASN A 145 -8.56 -7.07 -3.76
CA ASN A 145 -8.98 -7.58 -5.07
C ASN A 145 -10.42 -8.13 -5.00
N SER A 146 -10.97 -8.55 -6.14
CA SER A 146 -12.33 -9.11 -6.27
C SER A 146 -12.65 -10.28 -5.34
N ASP A 147 -11.64 -10.90 -4.74
CA ASP A 147 -11.79 -12.10 -3.91
C ASP A 147 -11.78 -11.79 -2.40
N LEU A 148 -11.84 -10.52 -1.99
CA LEU A 148 -11.86 -10.03 -0.61
C LEU A 148 -10.67 -10.50 0.26
N ARG A 149 -9.57 -10.91 -0.37
CA ARG A 149 -8.32 -11.30 0.31
C ARG A 149 -7.40 -10.08 0.44
N PRO A 150 -6.62 -9.96 1.54
CA PRO A 150 -5.49 -9.03 1.58
C PRO A 150 -4.61 -9.28 0.37
N ILE A 151 -4.26 -8.21 -0.35
CA ILE A 151 -3.52 -8.36 -1.61
C ILE A 151 -2.09 -8.82 -1.29
N ASP A 152 -1.78 -10.06 -1.66
CA ASP A 152 -0.43 -10.48 -2.00
C ASP A 152 -0.13 -10.02 -3.43
N LEU A 153 0.57 -8.90 -3.55
CA LEU A 153 0.87 -8.26 -4.84
C LEU A 153 1.91 -9.04 -5.67
N ASN A 154 2.42 -10.18 -5.17
CA ASN A 154 3.49 -10.93 -5.83
C ASN A 154 3.25 -12.44 -5.90
N THR A 155 2.26 -12.86 -6.69
CA THR A 155 2.44 -14.10 -7.47
C THR A 155 3.56 -13.95 -8.52
N GLN A 156 4.77 -13.56 -8.10
CA GLN A 156 6.01 -13.59 -8.87
C GLN A 156 6.99 -14.52 -8.19
N THR A 157 6.98 -15.77 -8.65
CA THR A 157 8.24 -16.46 -8.93
C THR A 157 9.00 -15.62 -9.97
N TYR A 158 10.26 -15.34 -9.70
CA TYR A 158 11.13 -14.40 -10.43
C TYR A 158 11.24 -14.73 -11.94
N PRO A 159 10.84 -13.84 -12.86
CA PRO A 159 11.25 -13.96 -14.24
C PRO A 159 12.70 -13.47 -14.40
N VAL A 160 13.62 -14.40 -14.63
CA VAL A 160 14.90 -14.09 -15.27
C VAL A 160 14.57 -13.68 -16.71
N ARG A 161 14.83 -12.42 -17.08
CA ARG A 161 14.94 -12.05 -18.50
C ARG A 161 16.41 -11.79 -18.83
N TRP A 162 16.89 -12.59 -19.77
CA TRP A 162 18.15 -12.49 -20.52
C TRP A 162 18.35 -11.07 -21.10
N LEU A 163 19.52 -10.41 -21.13
CA LEU A 163 20.90 -10.64 -20.65
C LEU A 163 21.73 -9.33 -20.97
N PRO A 164 23.05 -9.27 -20.72
CA PRO A 164 23.84 -8.21 -20.05
C PRO A 164 24.36 -7.10 -21.01
N TYR A 165 25.03 -6.03 -20.53
CA TYR A 165 26.19 -5.56 -21.36
C TYR A 165 27.32 -4.71 -20.75
N ILE A 166 27.18 -3.70 -19.87
CA ILE A 166 28.32 -2.72 -19.75
C ILE A 166 29.01 -2.60 -18.38
N ALA A 167 28.47 -3.14 -17.29
CA ALA A 167 29.14 -3.13 -15.97
C ALA A 167 29.32 -4.52 -15.34
N ASP A 168 29.15 -5.57 -16.16
CA ASP A 168 28.71 -6.91 -15.73
C ASP A 168 29.83 -7.95 -15.54
N LEU A 169 31.10 -7.55 -15.46
CA LEU A 169 32.23 -8.48 -15.60
C LEU A 169 32.90 -8.95 -14.31
N LYS A 170 32.64 -8.40 -13.12
CA LYS A 170 33.19 -8.96 -11.88
C LYS A 170 32.26 -8.78 -10.67
N ALA A 171 31.30 -9.71 -10.60
CA ALA A 171 30.58 -10.12 -9.39
C ALA A 171 29.58 -9.12 -8.80
N TRP A 172 28.32 -9.14 -9.26
CA TRP A 172 27.16 -8.91 -8.41
C TRP A 172 26.00 -9.83 -8.80
N ARG A 173 25.49 -10.55 -7.79
CA ARG A 173 24.55 -11.66 -7.92
C ARG A 173 23.14 -11.10 -7.83
N THR A 174 22.32 -11.28 -8.86
CA THR A 174 20.87 -11.17 -8.73
C THR A 174 20.39 -12.36 -7.91
N TYR A 175 20.04 -12.12 -6.65
CA TYR A 175 19.56 -13.17 -5.76
C TYR A 175 18.07 -13.41 -6.00
N ASP A 176 17.66 -14.67 -5.98
CA ASP A 176 16.26 -15.09 -6.01
C ASP A 176 15.90 -15.57 -4.60
N PRO A 177 15.23 -14.74 -3.77
CA PRO A 177 14.81 -15.10 -2.42
C PRO A 177 13.99 -16.38 -2.31
N SER A 178 13.24 -16.78 -3.35
CA SER A 178 12.47 -18.04 -3.33
C SER A 178 13.36 -19.29 -3.38
N LYS A 179 14.63 -19.14 -3.75
CA LYS A 179 15.62 -20.23 -3.74
C LYS A 179 16.38 -20.34 -2.41
N ILE A 180 16.17 -19.42 -1.47
CA ILE A 180 16.88 -19.36 -0.20
C ILE A 180 16.02 -20.03 0.87
N ASP A 181 16.59 -21.02 1.55
CA ASP A 181 15.88 -21.74 2.61
C ASP A 181 15.55 -20.82 3.80
N GLY A 182 14.31 -20.92 4.27
CA GLY A 182 13.79 -20.15 5.41
C GLY A 182 13.44 -18.70 5.09
N VAL A 183 13.47 -18.28 3.82
CA VAL A 183 12.88 -17.00 3.42
C VAL A 183 11.37 -17.15 3.34
N GLY A 184 10.68 -16.24 4.03
CA GLY A 184 9.23 -16.14 4.02
C GLY A 184 8.75 -14.73 3.68
N GLN A 185 7.47 -14.63 3.34
CA GLN A 185 6.74 -13.37 3.22
C GLN A 185 5.73 -13.27 4.36
N LEU A 186 5.64 -12.10 4.99
CA LEU A 186 4.69 -11.85 6.06
C LEU A 186 3.27 -11.77 5.49
N VAL A 187 2.36 -12.58 6.04
CA VAL A 187 0.96 -12.68 5.57
C VAL A 187 -0.02 -12.03 6.53
N GLY A 188 0.23 -12.11 7.85
CA GLY A 188 -0.59 -11.44 8.86
C GLY A 188 -0.86 -12.29 10.08
N MET A 189 -2.06 -12.17 10.65
CA MET A 189 -2.44 -12.82 11.91
C MET A 189 -3.56 -13.86 11.71
N ILE A 190 -3.39 -15.05 12.29
CA ILE A 190 -4.44 -16.07 12.40
C ILE A 190 -4.43 -16.61 13.83
N ASP A 191 -5.57 -16.57 14.52
CA ASP A 191 -5.72 -17.04 15.92
C ASP A 191 -4.67 -16.47 16.89
N GLY A 192 -4.37 -15.18 16.75
CA GLY A 192 -3.35 -14.49 17.57
C GLY A 192 -1.91 -14.89 17.28
N LYS A 193 -1.67 -15.65 16.20
CA LYS A 193 -0.32 -16.06 15.77
C LYS A 193 0.08 -15.31 14.52
N LEU A 194 1.35 -14.92 14.48
CA LEU A 194 1.95 -14.29 13.32
C LEU A 194 2.23 -15.36 12.25
N ILE A 195 1.77 -15.09 11.04
CA ILE A 195 1.78 -16.02 9.91
C ILE A 195 2.62 -15.46 8.79
N GLY A 196 3.43 -16.33 8.19
CA GLY A 196 4.06 -16.07 6.90
C GLY A 196 3.86 -17.22 5.93
N GLU A 197 4.28 -16.99 4.70
CA GLU A 197 4.40 -18.01 3.66
C GLU A 197 5.87 -18.22 3.33
N VAL A 198 6.35 -19.45 3.44
CA VAL A 198 7.71 -19.83 3.01
C VAL A 198 7.77 -19.74 1.48
N LEU A 199 8.61 -18.85 0.94
CA LEU A 199 8.61 -18.56 -0.51
C LEU A 199 8.98 -19.79 -1.36
N LYS A 200 9.88 -20.64 -0.85
CA LYS A 200 10.37 -21.82 -1.58
C LYS A 200 9.29 -22.90 -1.73
N THR A 201 8.51 -23.14 -0.68
CA THR A 201 7.54 -24.26 -0.61
C THR A 201 6.10 -23.81 -0.78
N ARG A 202 5.83 -22.49 -0.70
CA ARG A 202 4.48 -21.91 -0.66
C ARG A 202 3.63 -22.43 0.50
N GLN A 203 4.28 -22.92 1.55
CA GLN A 203 3.61 -23.40 2.74
C GLN A 203 3.48 -22.26 3.74
N THR A 204 2.31 -22.18 4.36
CA THR A 204 2.07 -21.30 5.49
C THR A 204 2.86 -21.77 6.70
N GLU A 205 3.51 -20.84 7.39
CA GLU A 205 4.21 -21.09 8.63
C GLU A 205 3.74 -20.14 9.73
N VAL A 206 3.73 -20.66 10.96
CA VAL A 206 3.63 -19.81 12.15
C VAL A 206 5.01 -19.28 12.45
N ILE A 207 5.17 -17.97 12.39
CA ILE A 207 6.44 -17.31 12.68
C ILE A 207 6.77 -17.51 14.15
N SER A 208 7.89 -18.17 14.39
CA SER A 208 8.29 -18.55 15.74
C SER A 208 8.85 -17.34 16.51
N PRO A 209 8.57 -17.23 17.81
CA PRO A 209 9.19 -16.24 18.67
C PRO A 209 10.72 -16.30 18.63
N ASN A 210 11.33 -15.13 18.79
CA ASN A 210 12.78 -15.00 18.85
C ASN A 210 13.34 -15.46 20.21
N SER A 211 14.52 -16.07 20.18
CA SER A 211 15.37 -16.26 21.35
C SER A 211 16.27 -15.03 21.54
N ASN A 212 16.97 -14.92 22.67
CA ASN A 212 17.89 -13.80 22.92
C ASN A 212 19.04 -13.69 21.90
N SER A 213 19.28 -14.72 21.08
CA SER A 213 20.37 -14.79 20.12
C SER A 213 19.90 -14.92 18.67
N ASP A 214 18.67 -14.51 18.35
CA ASP A 214 18.19 -14.46 16.99
C ASP A 214 17.25 -13.26 16.75
N SER A 215 17.09 -12.91 15.48
CA SER A 215 16.15 -11.92 14.97
C SER A 215 15.67 -12.34 13.58
N TYR A 216 14.69 -11.63 13.03
CA TYR A 216 14.32 -11.78 11.62
C TYR A 216 14.89 -10.63 10.83
N THR A 217 15.80 -10.92 9.90
CA THR A 217 16.22 -9.95 8.88
C THR A 217 15.07 -9.75 7.90
N TRP A 218 14.70 -8.51 7.60
CA TRP A 218 13.59 -8.22 6.71
C TRP A 218 13.85 -7.06 5.76
N VAL A 219 13.13 -7.07 4.66
CA VAL A 219 13.01 -5.96 3.72
C VAL A 219 11.54 -5.69 3.42
N TYR A 220 11.17 -4.41 3.40
CA TYR A 220 9.89 -3.95 2.92
C TYR A 220 10.05 -3.48 1.48
N THR A 221 9.47 -4.22 0.54
CA THR A 221 9.69 -4.00 -0.89
C THR A 221 8.75 -2.92 -1.44
N PRO A 222 9.09 -2.26 -2.56
CA PRO A 222 8.21 -1.28 -3.23
C PRO A 222 6.83 -1.86 -3.57
N GLU A 223 6.76 -3.17 -3.78
CA GLU A 223 5.55 -3.95 -4.07
C GLU A 223 4.72 -4.26 -2.81
N GLY A 224 5.06 -3.70 -1.65
CA GLY A 224 4.24 -3.78 -0.45
C GLY A 224 4.37 -5.09 0.32
N SER A 225 5.44 -5.85 0.10
CA SER A 225 5.71 -7.13 0.78
C SER A 225 6.78 -6.97 1.86
N ILE A 226 6.58 -7.58 3.02
CA ILE A 226 7.65 -7.74 4.02
C ILE A 226 8.22 -9.14 3.86
N ILE A 227 9.39 -9.21 3.21
CA ILE A 227 10.13 -10.46 3.05
C ILE A 227 11.07 -10.57 4.24
N TYR A 228 11.10 -11.74 4.88
CA TYR A 228 11.89 -11.99 6.07
C TYR A 228 12.68 -13.29 5.98
N ARG A 229 13.69 -13.42 6.82
CA ARG A 229 14.34 -14.69 7.14
C ARG A 229 14.86 -14.63 8.57
N ARG A 230 14.70 -15.72 9.31
CA ARG A 230 15.28 -15.83 10.65
C ARG A 230 16.80 -15.91 10.54
N TRP A 231 17.49 -15.13 11.37
CA TRP A 231 18.93 -15.19 11.50
C TRP A 231 19.31 -15.50 12.95
N LYS A 232 20.10 -16.55 13.14
CA LYS A 232 20.71 -16.89 14.43
C LYS A 232 22.05 -16.18 14.55
N HIS A 233 22.18 -15.26 15.51
CA HIS A 233 23.38 -14.43 15.71
C HIS A 233 24.63 -15.23 16.06
N THR A 234 24.45 -16.48 16.52
CA THR A 234 25.56 -17.41 16.79
C THR A 234 26.17 -18.03 15.53
N ASP A 235 25.49 -17.92 14.39
CA ASP A 235 25.96 -18.44 13.10
C ASP A 235 26.10 -17.29 12.10
N THR A 236 27.32 -16.80 11.97
CA THR A 236 27.65 -15.71 11.02
C THR A 236 27.59 -16.16 9.57
N GLY A 237 27.66 -17.47 9.29
CA GLY A 237 27.49 -18.06 7.96
C GLY A 237 26.03 -18.15 7.53
N ASP A 238 25.11 -18.20 8.49
CA ASP A 238 23.66 -18.20 8.28
C ASP A 238 23.07 -16.77 8.18
N TYR A 239 23.91 -15.73 8.16
CA TYR A 239 23.46 -14.37 7.96
C TYR A 239 23.00 -14.14 6.51
N ILE A 240 21.81 -13.57 6.34
CA ILE A 240 21.31 -13.14 5.03
C ILE A 240 21.38 -11.62 4.93
N ARG A 241 21.92 -11.11 3.82
CA ARG A 241 21.96 -9.67 3.57
C ARG A 241 20.61 -9.16 3.09
N HIS A 242 20.29 -7.90 3.39
CA HIS A 242 19.10 -7.24 2.86
C HIS A 242 19.06 -7.24 1.32
N SER A 243 20.20 -7.04 0.65
CA SER A 243 20.32 -7.17 -0.81
C SER A 243 19.97 -8.57 -1.32
N GLN A 244 20.20 -9.62 -0.55
CA GLN A 244 19.80 -10.98 -0.94
C GLN A 244 18.29 -11.16 -0.82
N LEU A 245 17.67 -10.62 0.24
CA LEU A 245 16.21 -10.63 0.42
C LEU A 245 15.49 -9.72 -0.58
N GLY A 246 16.08 -8.58 -0.93
CA GLY A 246 15.57 -7.63 -1.91
C GLY A 246 15.92 -7.97 -3.37
N SER A 247 16.55 -9.12 -3.63
CA SER A 247 16.97 -9.53 -4.98
C SER A 247 17.92 -8.55 -5.69
N GLY A 248 18.69 -7.78 -4.92
CA GLY A 248 19.54 -6.69 -5.42
C GLY A 248 18.79 -5.44 -5.89
N ARG A 249 17.47 -5.35 -5.64
CA ARG A 249 16.64 -4.20 -5.99
C ARG A 249 16.53 -3.20 -4.84
N PRO A 250 16.21 -1.93 -5.13
CA PRO A 250 15.82 -0.96 -4.11
C PRO A 250 14.64 -1.45 -3.28
N VAL A 251 14.65 -1.16 -1.98
CA VAL A 251 13.59 -1.50 -1.02
C VAL A 251 13.12 -0.23 -0.31
N ILE A 252 11.87 -0.20 0.15
CA ILE A 252 11.31 0.94 0.90
C ILE A 252 12.02 1.07 2.25
N CYS A 253 12.22 -0.05 2.94
CA CYS A 253 12.81 -0.09 4.26
C CYS A 253 13.47 -1.45 4.49
N ALA A 254 14.50 -1.50 5.33
CA ALA A 254 15.19 -2.74 5.67
C ALA A 254 15.63 -2.71 7.13
N GLY A 255 15.73 -3.89 7.74
CA GLY A 255 16.15 -3.97 9.12
C GLY A 255 16.03 -5.37 9.71
N GLU A 256 15.83 -5.39 11.03
CA GLU A 256 15.50 -6.59 11.78
C GLU A 256 14.22 -6.39 12.60
N PHE A 257 13.44 -7.44 12.80
CA PHE A 257 12.35 -7.42 13.78
C PHE A 257 12.48 -8.60 14.75
N ARG A 258 11.90 -8.44 15.94
CA ARG A 258 11.81 -9.48 16.96
C ARG A 258 10.35 -9.82 17.23
N VAL A 259 10.08 -11.11 17.25
CA VAL A 259 8.79 -11.73 17.47
C VAL A 259 8.69 -12.30 18.89
N GLU A 260 7.57 -12.11 19.58
CA GLU A 260 7.28 -12.66 20.91
C GLU A 260 5.96 -13.45 20.95
N THR A 261 5.75 -14.21 22.02
CA THR A 261 4.58 -15.10 22.20
C THR A 261 3.31 -14.39 22.66
N SER A 262 3.32 -13.08 22.90
CA SER A 262 2.16 -12.34 23.41
C SER A 262 1.18 -11.96 22.29
N THR A 263 0.04 -11.39 22.68
CA THR A 263 -0.95 -10.77 21.78
C THR A 263 -0.35 -9.72 20.83
N HIS A 264 0.86 -9.22 21.12
CA HIS A 264 1.63 -8.29 20.31
C HIS A 264 2.86 -9.00 19.76
N PRO A 265 2.72 -9.74 18.65
CA PRO A 265 3.73 -10.67 18.21
C PRO A 265 4.99 -9.96 17.73
N ILE A 266 4.97 -8.69 17.33
CA ILE A 266 6.17 -7.95 16.92
C ILE A 266 6.53 -6.92 18.00
N LYS A 267 7.53 -7.24 18.82
CA LYS A 267 7.94 -6.41 19.96
C LYS A 267 8.89 -5.28 19.56
N GLN A 268 9.79 -5.55 18.61
CA GLN A 268 10.81 -4.60 18.18
C GLN A 268 10.94 -4.62 16.67
N VAL A 269 10.94 -3.45 16.06
CA VAL A 269 11.32 -3.25 14.66
C VAL A 269 12.48 -2.27 14.64
N ILE A 270 13.62 -2.75 14.15
CA ILE A 270 14.86 -2.00 14.07
C ILE A 270 15.15 -1.78 12.60
N ALA A 271 14.85 -0.60 12.07
CA ALA A 271 15.39 -0.19 10.78
C ALA A 271 16.87 0.13 10.95
N HIS A 272 17.69 -0.43 10.08
CA HIS A 272 19.11 -0.12 10.02
C HIS A 272 19.68 -0.56 8.68
N ILE A 273 20.77 0.08 8.29
CA ILE A 273 21.55 -0.37 7.13
C ILE A 273 22.49 -1.46 7.58
N ASN A 274 22.37 -2.61 6.96
CA ASN A 274 23.42 -3.63 7.03
C ASN A 274 23.77 -4.15 5.63
N ASP A 275 24.04 -3.22 4.71
CA ASP A 275 24.39 -3.58 3.35
C ASP A 275 25.71 -2.94 2.90
N ALA A 276 26.68 -3.82 2.61
CA ALA A 276 27.91 -3.49 1.91
C ALA A 276 27.67 -3.20 0.40
N SER A 277 26.40 -3.14 -0.06
CA SER A 277 26.03 -2.87 -1.46
C SER A 277 26.07 -1.39 -1.85
N GLY A 278 25.97 -0.47 -0.89
CA GLY A 278 25.95 0.98 -1.15
C GLY A 278 24.70 1.50 -1.89
N HIS A 279 23.69 0.66 -2.13
CA HIS A 279 22.50 1.03 -2.91
C HIS A 279 21.34 1.61 -2.09
N TYR A 280 21.43 1.58 -0.76
CA TYR A 280 20.39 2.09 0.14
C TYR A 280 20.93 3.26 0.94
N GLN A 281 20.34 4.44 0.75
CA GLN A 281 20.61 5.60 1.60
C GLN A 281 19.60 5.63 2.77
N PRO A 282 20.07 5.75 4.01
CA PRO A 282 19.20 5.76 5.16
C PRO A 282 18.44 7.08 5.22
N ASP A 283 17.11 7.01 5.34
CA ASP A 283 16.28 8.19 5.55
C ASP A 283 16.13 8.57 7.04
N GLY A 284 17.04 8.09 7.89
CA GLY A 284 16.98 8.29 9.34
C GLY A 284 15.84 7.54 10.03
N GLY A 285 15.27 6.53 9.39
CA GLY A 285 14.13 5.76 9.91
C GLY A 285 12.77 6.32 9.50
N ALA A 286 12.71 7.33 8.62
CA ALA A 286 11.46 7.86 8.10
C ALA A 286 10.63 6.80 7.34
N CYS A 287 11.25 5.70 6.90
CA CYS A 287 10.60 4.58 6.24
C CYS A 287 9.79 3.70 7.20
N LEU A 288 10.06 3.76 8.52
CA LEU A 288 9.41 2.93 9.53
C LEU A 288 7.90 3.16 9.61
N ARG A 289 7.41 4.36 9.30
CA ARG A 289 5.96 4.63 9.29
C ARG A 289 5.23 3.75 8.27
N TYR A 290 5.82 3.51 7.10
CA TYR A 290 5.23 2.67 6.07
C TYR A 290 5.24 1.20 6.46
N VAL A 291 6.25 0.80 7.26
CA VAL A 291 6.32 -0.55 7.84
C VAL A 291 5.23 -0.72 8.89
N ALA A 292 5.04 0.26 9.79
CA ALA A 292 3.96 0.25 10.78
C ALA A 292 2.58 0.14 10.12
N GLU A 293 2.32 0.96 9.10
CA GLU A 293 1.09 0.89 8.32
C GLU A 293 0.89 -0.49 7.67
N LYS A 294 1.94 -1.08 7.09
CA LYS A 294 1.86 -2.42 6.50
C LYS A 294 1.60 -3.49 7.55
N LEU A 295 2.24 -3.44 8.72
CA LEU A 295 1.99 -4.40 9.79
C LEU A 295 0.53 -4.32 10.28
N GLN A 296 0.03 -3.11 10.51
CA GLN A 296 -1.37 -2.88 10.87
C GLN A 296 -2.33 -3.39 9.78
N ALA A 297 -2.00 -3.20 8.50
CA ALA A 297 -2.76 -3.73 7.37
C ALA A 297 -2.85 -5.26 7.38
N LEU A 298 -1.82 -5.92 7.87
CA LEU A 298 -1.75 -7.38 8.02
C LEU A 298 -2.46 -7.88 9.29
N GLY A 299 -3.16 -6.98 10.01
CA GLY A 299 -3.86 -7.30 11.26
C GLY A 299 -2.92 -7.44 12.45
N ILE A 300 -1.68 -6.98 12.35
CA ILE A 300 -0.69 -7.04 13.42
C ILE A 300 -0.82 -5.77 14.26
N ASP A 301 -1.16 -5.93 15.53
CA ASP A 301 -1.17 -4.81 16.47
C ASP A 301 0.26 -4.35 16.75
N THR A 302 0.51 -3.06 16.49
CA THR A 302 1.81 -2.42 16.67
C THR A 302 1.83 -1.40 17.82
N SER A 303 0.79 -1.35 18.64
CA SER A 303 0.65 -0.36 19.73
C SER A 303 1.75 -0.47 20.79
N GLU A 304 2.24 -1.68 21.03
CA GLU A 304 3.36 -1.97 21.94
C GLU A 304 4.69 -2.19 21.22
N THR A 305 4.73 -2.07 19.89
CA THR A 305 5.96 -2.26 19.11
C THR A 305 6.93 -1.10 19.38
N GLN A 306 8.15 -1.45 19.76
CA GLN A 306 9.24 -0.49 19.89
C GLN A 306 9.92 -0.29 18.54
N TRP A 307 9.98 0.96 18.09
CA TRP A 307 10.54 1.35 16.79
C TRP A 307 11.89 2.02 16.97
N TYR A 308 12.92 1.49 16.31
CA TYR A 308 14.29 2.00 16.42
C TYR A 308 14.90 2.24 15.05
N TRP A 309 15.66 3.33 14.96
CA TRP A 309 16.65 3.54 13.91
C TRP A 309 18.03 3.30 14.50
N LYS A 310 18.84 2.43 13.88
CA LYS A 310 20.28 2.35 14.17
C LYS A 310 21.06 2.84 12.95
N PRO A 311 21.87 3.90 13.06
CA PRO A 311 22.84 4.21 12.02
C PRO A 311 23.77 3.00 11.85
N GLY A 312 24.06 2.62 10.60
CA GLY A 312 25.00 1.53 10.32
C GLY A 312 26.37 1.80 10.95
N PRO A 313 27.23 0.78 11.13
CA PRO A 313 28.60 1.00 11.57
C PRO A 313 29.28 1.98 10.62
N SER A 314 29.81 3.06 11.17
CA SER A 314 30.68 4.03 10.49
C SER A 314 31.99 3.40 10.04
#